data_AF-A0A5C3EFW7-F1
#
_entry.id   AF-A0A5C3EFW7-F1
#
_cell.length_a   1.000
_cell.length_b   1.000
_cell.length_c   1.000
_cell.angle_alpha   90.00
_cell.angle_beta   90.00
_cell.angle_gamma   90.00
#
_symmetry.space_group_name_H-M   'P 1'
#
loop_
_entity.id
_entity.type
_entity.pdbx_description
1 polymer ?
#
loop_
_entity_poly.entity_id
_entity_poly.type
_entity_poly.pdbx_seq_one_letter_code
_entity_poly.pdbx_strand_id
1 'polypeptide(L)'
;MQLSTLFLSTTLLISSVLCAPAAFANYGSSSDAEVMLKRQLSATNYDSLMLGRDVALEKRLVYNPKITCPVSSTVWTAGQSYTVEWDSSDIPVEAEAYKGMIKLGYTPADGAGGLNLHWTLADGFPIKDGKVKVTLPEELKERNDYIIVVMGDSGNASEMFTIKPAGSGEKSPLGEEIKKQVEAKINAAFDQAGI
;
A
#
# COMPACT_ATOMS: atom_id res chain seq x y z
N MET A 1 -11.46 39.93 58.55
CA MET A 1 -12.74 39.74 57.85
C MET A 1 -12.49 39.78 56.35
N GLN A 2 -13.09 38.83 55.64
CA GLN A 2 -13.33 38.76 54.18
C GLN A 2 -12.16 38.40 53.24
N LEU A 3 -12.10 37.08 52.99
CA LEU A 3 -11.85 36.44 51.70
C LEU A 3 -12.65 37.08 50.55
N SER A 4 -12.08 37.11 49.34
CA SER A 4 -12.71 37.13 47.98
C SER A 4 -11.69 37.76 47.00
N THR A 5 -11.37 37.32 45.79
CA THR A 5 -11.93 36.38 44.82
C THR A 5 -10.88 36.21 43.71
N LEU A 6 -10.41 35.00 43.46
CA LEU A 6 -9.60 34.67 42.29
C LEU A 6 -10.18 33.40 41.68
N PHE A 7 -11.11 33.51 40.72
CA PHE A 7 -11.33 32.46 39.71
C PHE A 7 -11.92 33.12 38.46
N LEU A 8 -11.06 33.22 37.45
CA LEU A 8 -11.35 33.67 36.11
C LEU A 8 -11.85 32.47 35.29
N SER A 9 -13.00 32.68 34.64
CA SER A 9 -13.51 31.99 33.45
C SER A 9 -13.62 30.44 33.45
N THR A 10 -14.77 29.94 33.88
CA THR A 10 -15.39 28.75 33.28
C THR A 10 -16.88 28.96 33.16
N THR A 11 -17.37 29.29 31.97
CA THR A 11 -18.70 28.93 31.43
C THR A 11 -18.89 29.60 30.07
N LEU A 12 -18.42 28.93 29.03
CA LEU A 12 -18.97 29.13 27.70
C LEU A 12 -19.20 27.75 27.09
N LEU A 13 -20.35 27.14 27.38
CA LEU A 13 -20.94 26.09 26.57
C LEU A 13 -22.47 26.15 26.76
N ILE A 14 -23.10 26.79 25.76
CA ILE A 14 -24.40 26.47 25.17
C ILE A 14 -25.64 26.64 26.07
N SER A 15 -26.16 27.87 26.09
CA SER A 15 -27.60 28.11 26.29
C SER A 15 -28.24 28.37 24.93
N SER A 16 -28.98 27.40 24.41
CA SER A 16 -30.04 27.64 23.41
C SER A 16 -30.90 26.38 23.18
N VAL A 17 -31.65 25.94 24.20
CA VAL A 17 -32.89 25.16 23.99
C VAL A 17 -33.91 25.61 25.02
N LEU A 18 -34.49 26.79 24.83
CA LEU A 18 -35.67 27.24 25.55
C LEU A 18 -36.49 28.15 24.63
N CYS A 19 -37.10 27.55 23.61
CA CYS A 19 -38.43 27.94 23.14
C CYS A 19 -38.95 26.86 22.19
N ALA A 20 -39.79 25.95 22.71
CA ALA A 20 -40.80 25.30 21.90
C ALA A 20 -42.05 25.19 22.78
N PRO A 21 -43.14 25.91 22.46
CA PRO A 21 -44.36 25.85 23.25
C PRO A 21 -44.94 24.44 23.17
N ALA A 22 -45.50 24.00 24.30
CA ALA A 22 -46.31 22.80 24.40
C ALA A 22 -47.48 22.89 23.41
N ALA A 23 -47.35 22.22 22.26
CA ALA A 23 -48.44 21.92 21.37
C ALA A 23 -48.28 20.47 20.94
N PHE A 24 -49.28 19.66 21.28
CA PHE A 24 -49.43 18.29 20.83
C PHE A 24 -49.45 18.27 19.30
N ALA A 25 -48.32 17.94 18.69
CA ALA A 25 -48.21 17.67 17.27
C ALA A 25 -47.51 16.32 17.09
N ASN A 26 -48.30 15.38 16.60
CA ASN A 26 -47.84 14.08 16.11
C ASN A 26 -46.91 14.30 14.91
N TYR A 27 -45.61 14.46 15.17
CA TYR A 27 -44.58 14.45 14.13
C TYR A 27 -43.84 13.12 14.20
N GLY A 28 -44.08 12.30 13.18
CA GLY A 28 -43.31 11.09 12.94
C GLY A 28 -41.84 11.41 12.70
N SER A 29 -41.01 10.42 13.02
CA SER A 29 -39.63 10.23 12.56
C SER A 29 -38.69 11.43 12.71
N SER A 30 -37.99 11.47 13.86
CA SER A 30 -36.61 11.95 14.03
C SER A 30 -36.23 13.20 13.23
N SER A 31 -36.37 14.37 13.85
CA SER A 31 -35.80 15.64 13.35
C SER A 31 -34.33 15.46 12.95
N ASP A 32 -33.86 16.12 11.90
CA ASP A 32 -32.45 16.05 11.43
C ASP A 32 -31.46 16.35 12.56
N ALA A 33 -31.82 17.24 13.49
CA ALA A 33 -31.04 17.53 14.69
C ALA A 33 -30.91 16.30 15.59
N GLU A 34 -31.96 15.50 15.76
CA GLU A 34 -31.96 14.27 16.54
C GLU A 34 -31.14 13.16 15.86
N VAL A 35 -31.19 13.07 14.52
CA VAL A 35 -30.33 12.15 13.75
C VAL A 35 -28.86 12.56 13.88
N MET A 36 -28.54 13.84 13.76
CA MET A 36 -27.19 14.36 13.93
C MET A 36 -26.66 14.11 15.35
N LEU A 37 -27.48 14.34 16.37
CA LEU A 37 -27.14 14.06 17.76
C LEU A 37 -26.90 12.56 17.99
N LYS A 38 -27.76 11.69 17.46
CA LYS A 38 -27.57 10.23 17.54
C LYS A 38 -26.31 9.78 16.82
N ARG A 39 -25.98 10.36 15.65
CA ARG A 39 -24.73 10.06 14.93
C ARG A 39 -23.50 10.52 15.69
N GLN A 40 -23.53 11.71 16.29
CA GLN A 40 -22.45 12.20 17.15
C GLN A 40 -22.29 11.34 18.40
N LEU A 41 -23.41 10.89 18.98
CA LEU A 41 -23.44 9.99 20.13
C LEU A 41 -22.95 8.57 19.79
N SER A 42 -23.23 8.06 18.58
CA SER A 42 -22.76 6.74 18.17
C SER A 42 -21.30 6.76 17.67
N ALA A 43 -20.85 7.86 17.09
CA ALA A 43 -19.47 8.01 16.61
C ALA A 43 -18.47 8.21 17.76
N THR A 44 -18.95 8.78 18.86
CA THR A 44 -18.16 8.95 20.07
C THR A 44 -18.47 7.79 21.00
N ASN A 45 -17.47 7.04 21.46
CA ASN A 45 -17.72 5.96 22.42
C ASN A 45 -17.98 6.56 23.82
N TYR A 46 -19.17 7.15 24.01
CA TYR A 46 -19.57 7.83 25.25
C TYR A 46 -19.51 6.88 26.45
N ASP A 47 -19.71 5.58 26.25
CA ASP A 47 -19.63 4.56 27.30
C ASP A 47 -18.20 4.47 27.86
N SER A 48 -17.18 4.55 26.99
CA SER A 48 -15.77 4.63 27.42
C SER A 48 -15.41 5.95 28.10
N LEU A 49 -15.94 7.08 27.61
CA LEU A 49 -15.69 8.42 28.17
C LEU A 49 -16.34 8.63 29.54
N MET A 50 -17.57 8.13 29.73
CA MET A 50 -18.33 8.30 30.97
C MET A 50 -17.94 7.30 32.06
N LEU A 51 -17.49 6.10 31.69
CA LEU A 51 -17.08 5.08 32.65
C LEU A 51 -15.59 5.15 33.03
N GLY A 52 -14.86 6.17 32.55
CA GLY A 52 -13.42 6.30 32.80
C GLY A 52 -12.63 5.06 32.38
N ARG A 53 -13.14 4.33 31.38
CA ARG A 53 -12.48 3.13 30.87
C ARG A 53 -11.32 3.61 30.03
N ASP A 54 -10.10 3.42 30.51
CA ASP A 54 -8.88 3.65 29.74
C ASP A 54 -8.94 2.78 28.47
N VAL A 55 -9.47 3.35 27.39
CA VAL A 55 -9.29 2.78 26.07
C VAL A 55 -7.83 3.00 25.78
N ALA A 56 -7.02 1.96 25.98
CA ALA A 56 -5.63 1.98 25.57
C ALA A 56 -5.61 2.35 24.08
N LEU A 57 -5.20 3.58 23.80
CA LEU A 57 -4.99 4.05 22.43
C LEU A 57 -3.82 3.24 21.90
N GLU A 58 -4.11 2.21 21.11
CA GLU A 58 -3.07 1.56 20.34
C GLU A 58 -2.45 2.61 19.42
N LYS A 59 -1.16 2.88 19.65
CA LYS A 59 -0.37 3.81 18.85
C LYS A 59 -0.42 3.33 17.41
N ARG A 60 -1.12 4.07 16.55
CA ARG A 60 -1.10 3.85 15.10
C ARG A 60 0.26 4.31 14.58
N LEU A 61 1.22 3.39 14.57
CA LEU A 61 2.54 3.62 14.02
C LEU A 61 2.47 3.45 12.51
N VAL A 62 2.96 4.45 11.78
CA VAL A 62 3.17 4.37 10.33
C VAL A 62 4.64 4.18 10.03
N TYR A 63 4.99 3.03 9.45
CA TYR A 63 6.36 2.75 9.04
C TYR A 63 6.58 3.06 7.56
N ASN A 64 7.47 4.00 7.28
CA ASN A 64 7.80 4.49 5.94
C ASN A 64 9.28 4.28 5.58
N PRO A 65 9.70 3.04 5.28
CA PRO A 65 11.08 2.77 4.88
C PRO A 65 11.41 3.41 3.54
N LYS A 66 12.63 3.96 3.45
CA LYS A 66 13.16 4.46 2.19
C LYS A 66 13.58 3.30 1.29
N ILE A 67 12.95 3.20 0.12
CA ILE A 67 13.35 2.23 -0.90
C ILE A 67 14.70 2.66 -1.50
N THR A 68 15.66 1.73 -1.51
CA THR A 68 17.02 1.93 -2.05
C THR A 68 17.21 1.22 -3.39
N CYS A 69 16.36 0.24 -3.72
CA CYS A 69 16.30 -0.38 -5.04
C CYS A 69 14.84 -0.79 -5.34
N PRO A 70 14.26 -0.38 -6.49
CA PRO A 70 14.88 0.32 -7.61
C PRO A 70 15.09 1.82 -7.39
N VAL A 71 16.00 2.43 -8.16
CA VAL A 71 16.25 3.88 -8.25
C VAL A 71 15.95 4.39 -9.66
N SER A 72 16.01 5.70 -9.89
CA SER A 72 15.67 6.30 -11.19
C SER A 72 16.44 5.76 -12.40
N SER A 73 17.68 5.32 -12.20
CA SER A 73 18.52 4.73 -13.25
C SER A 73 18.31 3.23 -13.45
N THR A 74 17.44 2.60 -12.66
CA THR A 74 17.21 1.16 -12.73
C THR A 74 16.43 0.80 -14.00
N VAL A 75 16.92 -0.21 -14.72
CA VAL A 75 16.26 -0.79 -15.89
C VAL A 75 16.10 -2.29 -15.67
N TRP A 76 14.86 -2.74 -15.62
CA TRP A 76 14.48 -4.15 -15.49
C TRP A 76 13.83 -4.68 -16.76
N THR A 77 13.75 -6.00 -16.87
CA THR A 77 13.14 -6.72 -17.98
C THR A 77 11.98 -7.55 -17.44
N ALA A 78 10.82 -7.45 -18.08
CA ALA A 78 9.64 -8.22 -17.68
C ALA A 78 9.92 -9.74 -17.71
N GLY A 79 9.23 -10.52 -16.87
CA GLY A 79 9.45 -11.96 -16.72
C GLY A 79 10.68 -12.38 -15.91
N GLN A 80 11.55 -11.44 -15.53
CA GLN A 80 12.75 -11.75 -14.73
C GLN A 80 12.50 -11.51 -13.23
N SER A 81 13.34 -12.12 -12.39
CA SER A 81 13.34 -11.88 -10.95
C SER A 81 14.38 -10.85 -10.55
N TYR A 82 13.98 -9.92 -9.68
CA TYR A 82 14.84 -8.87 -9.12
C TYR A 82 14.70 -8.82 -7.60
N THR A 83 15.64 -8.15 -6.94
CA THR A 83 15.55 -7.86 -5.51
C THR A 83 15.12 -6.42 -5.31
N VAL A 84 14.02 -6.23 -4.59
CA VAL A 84 13.60 -4.92 -4.05
C VAL A 84 14.29 -4.74 -2.71
N GLU A 85 14.85 -3.56 -2.46
CA GLU A 85 15.58 -3.24 -1.23
C GLU A 85 15.11 -1.91 -0.64
N TRP A 86 15.10 -1.84 0.69
CA TRP A 86 14.77 -0.64 1.46
C TRP A 86 15.62 -0.59 2.74
N ASP A 87 15.79 0.61 3.26
CA ASP A 87 16.44 0.82 4.56
C ASP A 87 15.47 0.40 5.68
N SER A 88 15.91 -0.53 6.53
CA SER A 88 15.19 -0.97 7.72
C SER A 88 15.92 -0.69 9.03
N SER A 89 16.97 0.13 8.99
CA SER A 89 17.80 0.44 10.16
C SER A 89 17.08 1.23 11.25
N ASP A 90 16.01 1.95 10.90
CA ASP A 90 15.20 2.79 11.79
C ASP A 90 13.86 2.15 12.17
N ILE A 91 13.67 0.85 11.91
CA ILE A 91 12.40 0.17 12.19
C ILE A 91 12.05 0.24 13.69
N PRO A 92 10.85 0.74 14.06
CA PRO A 92 10.40 0.72 15.44
C PRO A 92 10.07 -0.69 15.91
N VAL A 93 10.25 -0.97 17.21
CA VAL A 93 9.96 -2.27 17.83
C VAL A 93 8.52 -2.71 17.55
N GLU A 94 7.58 -1.77 17.53
CA GLU A 94 6.16 -2.04 17.28
C GLU A 94 5.88 -2.47 15.81
N ALA A 95 6.78 -2.15 14.87
CA ALA A 95 6.67 -2.52 13.45
C ALA A 95 7.48 -3.75 13.06
N GLU A 96 8.32 -4.31 13.95
CA GLU A 96 9.12 -5.51 13.64
C GLU A 96 8.28 -6.73 13.24
N ALA A 97 7.04 -6.80 13.75
CA ALA A 97 6.10 -7.86 13.45
C ALA A 97 5.26 -7.59 12.18
N TYR A 98 5.42 -6.43 11.53
CA TYR A 98 4.64 -6.09 10.34
C TYR A 98 5.02 -7.00 9.17
N LYS A 99 3.98 -7.45 8.47
CA LYS A 99 4.12 -8.18 7.22
C LYS A 99 4.04 -7.18 6.06
N GLY A 100 4.97 -7.34 5.14
CA GLY A 100 5.10 -6.53 3.95
C GLY A 100 4.37 -7.13 2.76
N MET A 101 3.99 -6.26 1.83
CA MET A 101 3.51 -6.58 0.49
C MET A 101 4.19 -5.67 -0.52
N ILE A 102 4.70 -6.22 -1.61
CA ILE A 102 5.24 -5.43 -2.73
C ILE A 102 4.18 -5.31 -3.80
N LYS A 103 3.84 -4.07 -4.16
CA LYS A 103 3.01 -3.77 -5.32
C LYS A 103 3.81 -3.07 -6.41
N LEU A 104 3.49 -3.39 -7.65
CA LEU A 104 3.98 -2.70 -8.84
C LEU A 104 2.82 -1.89 -9.44
N GLY A 105 3.14 -0.66 -9.81
CA GLY A 105 2.25 0.21 -10.56
C GLY A 105 3.03 1.19 -11.42
N TYR A 106 2.38 2.23 -11.88
CA TYR A 106 3.01 3.29 -12.66
C TYR A 106 2.28 4.62 -12.43
N THR A 107 2.98 5.72 -12.68
CA THR A 107 2.39 7.06 -12.59
C THR A 107 2.12 7.59 -14.01
N PRO A 108 0.85 7.64 -14.46
CA PRO A 108 0.50 8.04 -15.81
C PRO A 108 1.00 9.44 -16.16
N ALA A 109 1.63 9.58 -17.33
CA ALA A 109 2.10 10.86 -17.84
C ALA A 109 0.96 11.84 -18.20
N ASP A 110 -0.27 11.35 -18.38
CA ASP A 110 -1.46 12.15 -18.72
C ASP A 110 -2.06 12.91 -17.51
N GLY A 111 -1.48 12.75 -16.32
CA GLY A 111 -1.96 13.40 -15.11
C GLY A 111 -3.23 12.77 -14.53
N ALA A 112 -3.67 11.60 -15.04
CA ALA A 112 -4.63 10.76 -14.35
C ALA A 112 -3.97 10.27 -13.04
N GLY A 113 -4.19 11.04 -11.97
CA GLY A 113 -3.47 10.88 -10.71
C GLY A 113 -3.58 9.47 -10.11
N GLY A 114 -2.62 9.14 -9.24
CA GLY A 114 -2.57 7.87 -8.52
C GLY A 114 -1.42 6.97 -8.96
N LEU A 115 -1.20 5.90 -8.19
CA LEU A 115 -0.06 4.99 -8.34
C LEU A 115 -0.34 3.78 -9.26
N ASN A 116 -1.59 3.64 -9.74
CA ASN A 116 -2.06 2.57 -10.64
C ASN A 116 -1.48 1.19 -10.29
N LEU A 117 -1.69 0.78 -9.03
CA LEU A 117 -1.16 -0.47 -8.51
C LEU A 117 -1.94 -1.64 -9.08
N HIS A 118 -1.36 -2.35 -10.06
CA HIS A 118 -2.03 -3.45 -10.75
C HIS A 118 -1.52 -4.83 -10.33
N TRP A 119 -0.28 -4.93 -9.87
CA TRP A 119 0.34 -6.23 -9.60
C TRP A 119 0.84 -6.31 -8.16
N THR A 120 0.56 -7.43 -7.49
CA THR A 120 1.20 -7.81 -6.22
C THR A 120 2.33 -8.77 -6.54
N LEU A 121 3.57 -8.37 -6.28
CA LEU A 121 4.77 -9.15 -6.65
C LEU A 121 5.25 -10.06 -5.51
N ALA A 122 4.98 -9.69 -4.27
CA ALA A 122 5.28 -10.48 -3.08
C ALA A 122 4.34 -10.08 -1.94
N ASP A 123 4.04 -11.01 -1.04
CA ASP A 123 3.15 -10.79 0.10
C ASP A 123 3.57 -11.66 1.29
N GLY A 124 3.31 -11.18 2.50
CA GLY A 124 3.47 -11.93 3.75
C GLY A 124 4.90 -12.06 4.28
N PHE A 125 5.87 -11.31 3.75
CA PHE A 125 7.26 -11.33 4.23
C PHE A 125 7.47 -10.36 5.41
N PRO A 126 8.45 -10.58 6.31
CA PRO A 126 8.76 -9.62 7.37
C PRO A 126 9.32 -8.32 6.80
N ILE A 127 8.73 -7.16 7.12
CA ILE A 127 9.21 -5.87 6.57
C ILE A 127 10.61 -5.48 7.08
N LYS A 128 11.02 -6.04 8.23
CA LYS A 128 12.34 -5.81 8.82
C LYS A 128 13.50 -6.37 7.99
N ASP A 129 13.23 -7.33 7.09
CA ASP A 129 14.27 -8.01 6.31
C ASP A 129 15.00 -7.04 5.35
N GLY A 130 14.40 -5.87 5.06
CA GLY A 130 15.03 -4.82 4.25
C GLY A 130 15.11 -5.15 2.76
N LYS A 131 14.71 -6.37 2.36
CA LYS A 131 14.75 -6.81 0.97
C LYS A 131 13.83 -7.99 0.71
N VAL A 132 13.38 -8.11 -0.52
CA VAL A 132 12.63 -9.28 -0.99
C VAL A 132 12.87 -9.52 -2.48
N LYS A 133 13.00 -10.79 -2.86
CA LYS A 133 13.08 -11.20 -4.26
C LYS A 133 11.67 -11.26 -4.85
N VAL A 134 11.47 -10.57 -5.96
CA VAL A 134 10.21 -10.49 -6.69
C VAL A 134 10.38 -10.98 -8.12
N THR A 135 9.32 -11.51 -8.71
CA THR A 135 9.29 -11.87 -10.14
C THR A 135 8.32 -10.95 -10.86
N LEU A 136 8.78 -10.33 -11.94
CA LEU A 136 7.93 -9.47 -12.76
C LEU A 136 7.04 -10.32 -13.67
N PRO A 137 5.76 -9.94 -13.87
CA PRO A 137 4.94 -10.50 -14.93
C PRO A 137 5.60 -10.36 -16.31
N GLU A 138 5.32 -11.27 -17.24
CA GLU A 138 5.91 -11.25 -18.59
C GLU A 138 5.22 -10.23 -19.50
N GLU A 139 3.93 -9.97 -19.27
CA GLU A 139 3.04 -9.13 -20.08
C GLU A 139 3.16 -7.62 -19.81
N LEU A 140 4.23 -7.19 -19.13
CA LEU A 140 4.46 -5.77 -18.86
C LEU A 140 4.85 -5.03 -20.16
N LYS A 141 4.21 -3.87 -20.35
CA LYS A 141 4.53 -2.96 -21.46
C LYS A 141 5.80 -2.18 -21.15
N GLU A 142 6.47 -1.74 -22.21
CA GLU A 142 7.59 -0.82 -22.03
C GLU A 142 7.11 0.51 -21.44
N ARG A 143 7.64 0.88 -20.28
CA ARG A 143 7.43 2.21 -19.67
C ARG A 143 8.62 2.62 -18.81
N ASN A 144 8.77 3.92 -18.59
CA ASN A 144 9.80 4.56 -17.78
C ASN A 144 9.26 5.21 -16.50
N ASP A 145 7.97 5.04 -16.21
CA ASP A 145 7.23 5.62 -15.09
C ASP A 145 6.73 4.56 -14.10
N TYR A 146 7.35 3.37 -14.11
CA TYR A 146 7.03 2.30 -13.17
C TYR A 146 7.47 2.67 -11.76
N ILE A 147 6.70 2.25 -10.77
CA ILE A 147 6.97 2.45 -9.35
C ILE A 147 6.71 1.15 -8.58
N ILE A 148 7.53 0.92 -7.56
CA ILE A 148 7.28 -0.12 -6.57
C ILE A 148 6.76 0.53 -5.30
N VAL A 149 5.74 -0.07 -4.70
CA VAL A 149 5.23 0.31 -3.40
C VAL A 149 5.48 -0.82 -2.41
N VAL A 150 6.28 -0.54 -1.39
CA VAL A 150 6.41 -1.41 -0.21
C VAL A 150 5.29 -1.04 0.75
N MET A 151 4.36 -1.98 0.95
CA MET A 151 3.25 -1.86 1.89
C MET A 151 3.59 -2.60 3.18
N GLY A 152 3.47 -1.94 4.33
CA GLY A 152 3.38 -2.59 5.65
C GLY A 152 2.00 -2.30 6.23
N ASP A 153 1.95 -1.33 7.15
CA ASP A 153 0.72 -0.68 7.59
C ASP A 153 0.34 0.53 6.70
N SER A 154 1.33 1.11 6.00
CA SER A 154 1.22 2.15 4.98
C SER A 154 2.07 1.82 3.75
N GLY A 155 1.86 2.55 2.65
CA GLY A 155 2.51 2.32 1.36
C GLY A 155 3.54 3.38 0.99
N ASN A 156 4.76 2.96 0.65
CA ASN A 156 5.87 3.86 0.30
C ASN A 156 6.35 3.57 -1.10
N ALA A 157 6.29 4.59 -1.96
CA ALA A 157 6.62 4.47 -3.38
C ALA A 157 8.11 4.73 -3.63
N SER A 158 8.69 3.96 -4.55
CA SER A 158 10.04 4.14 -5.06
C SER A 158 10.11 5.38 -5.98
N GLU A 159 11.33 5.73 -6.37
CA GLU A 159 11.54 6.54 -7.56
C GLU A 159 10.99 5.82 -8.81
N MET A 160 10.68 6.59 -9.85
CA MET A 160 10.25 6.04 -11.14
C MET A 160 11.41 5.34 -11.82
N PHE A 161 11.19 4.12 -12.33
CA PHE A 161 12.21 3.34 -13.02
C PHE A 161 11.65 2.74 -14.31
N THR A 162 12.54 2.13 -15.11
CA THR A 162 12.18 1.60 -16.43
C THR A 162 12.03 0.08 -16.39
N ILE A 163 10.93 -0.42 -16.98
CA ILE A 163 10.77 -1.84 -17.30
C ILE A 163 10.65 -1.98 -18.80
N LYS A 164 11.55 -2.79 -19.37
CA LYS A 164 11.51 -3.23 -20.76
C LYS A 164 10.63 -4.47 -20.87
N PRO A 165 9.99 -4.69 -22.03
CA PRO A 165 9.18 -5.89 -22.24
C PRO A 165 10.05 -7.13 -22.05
N ALA A 166 9.43 -8.26 -21.70
CA ALA A 166 10.11 -9.54 -21.71
C ALA A 166 10.70 -9.67 -23.10
N GLY A 167 12.03 -9.68 -23.23
CA GLY A 167 12.66 -10.02 -24.48
C GLY A 167 12.03 -11.35 -24.87
N SER A 168 11.30 -11.40 -25.98
CA SER A 168 10.76 -12.63 -26.55
C SER A 168 11.97 -13.55 -26.63
N GLY A 169 12.12 -14.42 -25.62
CA GLY A 169 13.45 -14.86 -25.16
C GLY A 169 14.28 -15.08 -26.39
N GLU A 170 15.29 -14.24 -26.63
CA GLU A 170 16.02 -14.28 -27.88
C GLU A 170 16.36 -15.75 -28.05
N LYS A 171 15.66 -16.41 -28.97
CA LYS A 171 16.11 -17.66 -29.50
C LYS A 171 17.40 -17.21 -30.13
N SER A 172 18.48 -17.33 -29.36
CA SER A 172 19.78 -16.89 -29.79
C SER A 172 19.91 -17.45 -31.19
N PRO A 173 20.24 -16.65 -32.22
CA PRO A 173 20.42 -17.18 -33.57
C PRO A 173 21.37 -18.38 -33.54
N LEU A 174 22.32 -18.37 -32.58
CA LEU A 174 23.19 -19.49 -32.25
C LEU A 174 22.46 -20.70 -31.63
N GLY A 175 21.50 -20.50 -30.72
CA GLY A 175 20.71 -21.59 -30.11
C GLY A 175 19.79 -22.30 -31.11
N GLU A 176 19.16 -21.56 -32.02
CA GLU A 176 18.31 -22.16 -33.08
C GLU A 176 19.18 -22.85 -34.15
N GLU A 177 20.34 -22.27 -34.49
CA GLU A 177 21.33 -22.88 -35.38
C GLU A 177 21.96 -24.15 -34.76
N ILE A 178 22.32 -24.14 -33.47
CA ILE A 178 22.82 -25.34 -32.77
C ILE A 178 21.75 -26.43 -32.77
N LYS A 179 20.48 -26.09 -32.49
CA LYS A 179 19.39 -27.07 -32.49
C LYS A 179 19.24 -27.70 -33.88
N LYS A 180 19.24 -26.89 -34.93
CA LYS A 180 19.17 -27.35 -36.32
C LYS A 180 20.37 -28.23 -36.71
N GLN A 181 21.59 -27.87 -36.28
CA GLN A 181 22.78 -28.67 -36.53
C GLN A 181 22.79 -30.00 -35.77
N VAL A 182 22.28 -30.01 -34.53
CA VAL A 182 22.14 -31.23 -33.72
C VAL A 182 21.10 -32.16 -34.35
N GLU A 183 19.93 -31.64 -34.74
CA GLU A 183 18.89 -32.42 -35.44
C GLU A 183 19.40 -32.99 -36.77
N ALA A 184 20.12 -32.20 -37.57
CA ALA A 184 20.72 -32.65 -38.82
C ALA A 184 21.75 -33.77 -38.61
N LYS A 185 22.59 -33.67 -37.56
CA LYS A 185 23.58 -34.69 -37.21
C LYS A 185 22.92 -35.97 -36.69
N ILE A 186 21.85 -35.84 -35.92
CA ILE A 186 21.08 -36.97 -35.41
C ILE A 186 20.46 -37.74 -36.58
N ASN A 187 19.81 -37.05 -37.51
CA ASN A 187 19.20 -37.69 -38.69
C ASN A 187 20.25 -38.35 -39.59
N ALA A 188 21.38 -37.70 -39.84
CA ALA A 188 22.47 -38.29 -40.61
C ALA A 188 23.07 -39.54 -39.93
N ALA A 189 23.11 -39.57 -38.59
CA ALA A 189 23.55 -40.74 -37.84
C ALA A 189 22.54 -41.90 -37.93
N PHE A 190 21.23 -41.60 -37.93
CA PHE A 190 20.20 -42.60 -38.16
C PHE A 190 20.26 -43.18 -39.58
N ASP A 191 20.42 -42.34 -40.60
CA ASP A 191 20.59 -42.76 -41.99
C ASP A 191 21.83 -43.68 -42.17
N GLN A 192 22.95 -43.36 -41.51
CA GLN A 192 24.16 -44.19 -41.52
C GLN A 192 24.01 -45.50 -40.74
N ALA A 193 23.16 -45.52 -39.72
CA ALA A 193 22.84 -46.70 -38.93
C ALA A 193 21.75 -47.59 -39.57
N GLY A 194 21.10 -47.13 -40.64
CA GLY A 194 20.06 -47.88 -41.37
C GLY A 194 18.78 -48.08 -40.57
N ILE A 195 18.46 -47.14 -39.66
CA ILE A 195 17.26 -47.14 -38.81
C ILE A 195 16.40 -45.91 -39.10
#